data_AF-A0A3D0QWZ7-F1
#
_entry.id   AF-A0A3D0QWZ7-F1
#
_cell.length_a   1.000
_cell.length_b   1.000
_cell.length_c   1.000
_cell.angle_alpha   90.00
_cell.angle_beta   90.00
_cell.angle_gamma   90.00
#
_symmetry.space_group_name_H-M   'P 1'
#
loop_
_entity.id
_entity.type
_entity.pdbx_description
1 polymer ?
#
loop_
_entity_poly.entity_id
_entity_poly.type
_entity_poly.pdbx_seq_one_letter_code
_entity_poly.pdbx_strand_id
1 'polypeptide(L)'
;MADGGRRPGGVAPGDLDDRQLLKELETVHRTRHETLLHGSPDALDAHNSRMAQLEGEYLRRHPRRQVSAGRTREGARAREC
;
A
#
# COMPACT_ATOMS: atom_id res chain seq x y z
N MET A 1 5.23 26.97 -18.42
CA MET A 1 3.96 26.22 -18.49
C MET A 1 4.29 24.79 -18.13
N ALA A 2 3.76 24.29 -17.01
CA ALA A 2 4.18 23.04 -16.40
C ALA A 2 3.64 21.84 -17.19
N ASP A 3 4.55 20.99 -17.65
CA ASP A 3 4.26 19.66 -18.18
C ASP A 3 3.74 18.79 -17.02
N GLY A 4 2.42 18.73 -16.89
CA GLY A 4 1.72 17.86 -15.96
C GLY A 4 1.87 16.42 -16.40
N GLY A 5 3.05 15.85 -16.16
CA GLY A 5 3.39 14.47 -16.48
C GLY A 5 2.40 13.51 -15.84
N ARG A 6 1.42 13.06 -16.62
CA ARG A 6 0.60 11.88 -16.34
C ARG A 6 1.53 10.68 -16.38
N ARG A 7 2.21 10.40 -15.26
CA ARG A 7 2.99 9.18 -15.10
C ARG A 7 2.05 7.97 -15.25
N PRO A 8 2.50 6.87 -15.86
CA PRO A 8 1.73 5.63 -15.95
C PRO A 8 1.59 5.05 -14.54
N GLY A 9 0.57 5.49 -13.80
CA GLY A 9 0.44 5.14 -12.38
C GLY A 9 -0.39 6.13 -11.59
N GLY A 10 -1.64 6.39 -12.00
CA GLY A 10 -2.64 7.10 -11.19
C GLY A 10 -2.26 8.48 -10.65
N VAL A 11 -3.09 9.01 -9.75
CA VAL A 11 -2.81 10.22 -8.96
C VAL A 11 -1.70 9.91 -7.93
N ALA A 12 -0.84 10.88 -7.63
CA ALA A 12 0.21 10.69 -6.63
C ALA A 12 -0.39 10.51 -5.22
N PRO A 13 0.21 9.68 -4.35
CA PRO A 13 -0.37 9.35 -3.04
C PRO A 13 -0.66 10.57 -2.17
N GLY A 14 0.23 11.58 -2.21
CA GLY A 14 0.10 12.81 -1.43
C GLY A 14 -1.12 13.65 -1.81
N ASP A 15 -1.59 13.54 -3.05
CA ASP A 15 -2.76 14.26 -3.58
C ASP A 15 -4.09 13.52 -3.35
N LEU A 16 -4.05 12.30 -2.82
CA LEU A 16 -5.26 11.54 -2.48
C LEU A 16 -5.83 12.03 -1.16
N ASP A 17 -7.16 12.24 -1.08
CA ASP A 17 -7.84 12.35 0.21
C ASP A 17 -7.82 10.99 0.94
N ASP A 18 -8.00 10.99 2.26
CA ASP A 18 -7.91 9.78 3.10
C ASP A 18 -8.84 8.66 2.62
N ARG A 19 -10.07 8.99 2.21
CA ARG A 19 -11.01 7.98 1.65
C ARG A 19 -10.51 7.36 0.36
N GLN A 20 -9.90 8.15 -0.51
CA GLN A 20 -9.35 7.66 -1.78
C GLN A 20 -8.11 6.81 -1.53
N LEU A 21 -7.23 7.24 -0.62
CA LEU A 21 -6.04 6.49 -0.23
C LEU A 21 -6.41 5.10 0.31
N LEU A 22 -7.39 5.01 1.21
CA LEU A 22 -7.86 3.74 1.76
C LEU A 22 -8.45 2.81 0.69
N LYS A 23 -9.23 3.37 -0.26
CA LYS A 23 -9.80 2.60 -1.37
C LYS A 23 -8.72 2.07 -2.32
N GLU A 24 -7.71 2.87 -2.61
CA GLU A 24 -6.58 2.46 -3.46
C GLU A 24 -5.73 1.39 -2.77
N LEU A 25 -5.51 1.51 -1.45
CA LEU A 25 -4.84 0.48 -0.64
C LEU A 25 -5.60 -0.84 -0.65
N GLU A 26 -6.93 -0.82 -0.47
CA GLU A 26 -7.75 -2.03 -0.56
C GLU A 26 -7.60 -2.68 -1.95
N THR A 27 -7.67 -1.87 -3.00
CA THR A 27 -7.59 -2.34 -4.39
C THR A 27 -6.23 -2.98 -4.69
N VAL A 28 -5.13 -2.33 -4.31
CA VAL A 28 -3.77 -2.83 -4.58
C VAL A 28 -3.48 -4.11 -3.78
N HIS A 29 -3.98 -4.21 -2.54
CA HIS A 29 -3.85 -5.44 -1.75
C HIS A 29 -4.68 -6.59 -2.34
N ARG A 30 -5.90 -6.32 -2.82
CA ARG A 30 -6.78 -7.34 -3.38
C ARG A 30 -6.18 -8.01 -4.61
N THR A 31 -5.53 -7.26 -5.49
CA THR A 31 -4.98 -7.79 -6.75
C THR A 31 -3.52 -8.27 -6.62
N ARG A 32 -2.91 -8.12 -5.44
CA ARG A 32 -1.50 -8.46 -5.20
C ARG A 32 -1.15 -9.89 -5.58
N HIS A 33 -1.94 -10.85 -5.10
CA HIS A 33 -1.62 -12.26 -5.31
C HIS A 33 -1.71 -12.66 -6.79
N GLU A 34 -2.73 -12.15 -7.49
CA GLU A 34 -2.91 -12.38 -8.93
C GLU A 34 -1.75 -11.75 -9.73
N THR A 35 -1.37 -10.50 -9.40
CA THR A 35 -0.24 -9.83 -10.06
C THR A 35 1.08 -10.53 -9.79
N LEU A 36 1.26 -11.11 -8.59
CA LEU A 36 2.44 -11.88 -8.24
C LEU A 36 2.57 -13.18 -9.04
N LEU A 37 1.46 -13.90 -9.24
CA LEU A 37 1.47 -15.20 -9.91
C LEU A 37 1.41 -15.10 -11.43
N HIS A 38 0.72 -14.10 -11.96
CA HIS A 38 0.33 -14.04 -13.37
C HIS A 38 0.70 -12.72 -14.06
N GLY A 39 1.20 -11.74 -13.32
CA GLY A 39 1.67 -10.47 -13.88
C GLY A 39 2.99 -10.65 -14.64
N SER A 40 3.16 -9.87 -15.71
CA SER A 40 4.47 -9.70 -16.32
C SER A 40 5.46 -9.06 -15.32
N PRO A 41 6.78 -9.22 -15.52
CA PRO A 41 7.79 -8.61 -14.64
C PRO A 41 7.61 -7.09 -14.47
N ASP A 42 7.30 -6.38 -15.56
CA ASP A 42 7.04 -4.93 -15.56
C ASP A 42 5.76 -4.58 -14.75
N ALA A 43 4.70 -5.35 -14.95
CA ALA A 43 3.45 -5.18 -14.21
C ALA A 43 3.66 -5.42 -12.70
N LEU A 44 4.47 -6.41 -12.34
CA LEU A 44 4.82 -6.71 -10.95
C LEU A 44 5.64 -5.58 -10.32
N ASP A 45 6.61 -5.03 -11.05
CA ASP A 45 7.43 -3.91 -10.58
C ASP A 45 6.60 -2.65 -10.36
N ALA A 46 5.77 -2.27 -11.34
CA ALA A 46 4.86 -1.14 -11.22
C ALA A 46 3.88 -1.32 -10.04
N HIS A 47 3.39 -2.54 -9.83
CA HIS A 47 2.50 -2.86 -8.72
C HIS A 47 3.22 -2.75 -7.36
N ASN A 48 4.44 -3.29 -7.23
CA ASN A 48 5.27 -3.15 -6.02
C ASN A 48 5.51 -1.67 -5.70
N SER A 49 5.92 -0.90 -6.71
CA SER A 49 6.20 0.52 -6.60
C SER A 49 4.97 1.31 -6.16
N ARG A 50 3.78 1.00 -6.70
CA ARG A 50 2.54 1.67 -6.30
C ARG A 50 2.09 1.29 -4.89
N MET A 51 2.22 0.01 -4.51
CA MET A 51 1.90 -0.46 -3.16
C MET A 51 2.76 0.26 -2.11
N ALA A 52 4.08 0.26 -2.28
CA ALA A 52 5.00 0.91 -1.35
C ALA A 52 4.73 2.42 -1.20
N GLN A 53 4.37 3.10 -2.30
CA GLN A 53 4.01 4.51 -2.30
C GLN A 53 2.74 4.81 -1.49
N LEU A 54 1.68 4.00 -1.65
CA LEU A 54 0.42 4.17 -0.92
C LEU A 54 0.58 3.81 0.56
N GLU A 55 1.28 2.72 0.87
CA GLU A 55 1.57 2.32 2.25
C GLU A 55 2.41 3.38 2.97
N GLY A 56 3.44 3.91 2.31
CA GLY A 56 4.28 4.97 2.86
C GLY A 56 3.47 6.22 3.19
N GLU A 57 2.54 6.62 2.32
CA GLU A 57 1.67 7.76 2.59
C GLU A 57 0.72 7.49 3.76
N TYR A 58 0.12 6.31 3.83
CA TYR A 58 -0.72 5.93 4.95
C TYR A 58 0.05 5.96 6.28
N LEU A 59 1.26 5.41 6.31
CA LEU A 59 2.11 5.43 7.50
C LEU A 59 2.52 6.84 7.92
N ARG A 60 2.77 7.74 6.96
CA ARG A 60 3.04 9.16 7.25
C ARG A 60 1.84 9.86 7.88
N ARG A 61 0.63 9.62 7.38
CA ARG A 61 -0.62 10.22 7.91
C ARG A 61 -1.04 9.61 9.24
N HIS A 62 -0.73 8.34 9.47
CA HIS A 62 -1.19 7.56 10.62
C HIS A 62 0.00 7.04 11.47
N PRO A 63 0.84 7.91 12.05
CA PRO A 63 2.02 7.49 12.81
C PRO A 63 1.65 6.75 14.12
N ARG A 64 0.43 6.96 14.63
CA ARG A 64 -0.12 6.31 15.83
C ARG A 64 -1.16 5.24 15.52
N ARG A 65 -1.09 4.61 14.34
CA ARG A 65 -2.04 3.55 13.95
C ARG A 65 -2.10 2.46 15.01
N GLN A 66 -3.29 1.90 15.21
CA GLN A 66 -3.46 0.79 16.14
C GLN A 66 -2.76 -0.46 15.59
N VAL A 67 -1.95 -1.09 16.44
CA VAL A 67 -1.30 -2.37 16.14
C VAL A 67 -1.97 -3.43 17.00
N SER A 68 -2.57 -4.44 16.36
CA SER A 68 -3.19 -5.54 17.11
C SER A 68 -2.12 -6.31 17.89
N ALA A 69 -2.35 -6.55 19.17
CA ALA A 69 -1.35 -7.11 20.09
C ALA A 69 -0.67 -8.37 19.55
N GLY A 70 -1.40 -9.37 19.03
CA GLY A 70 -0.73 -10.53 18.44
C GLY A 70 -0.63 -10.54 16.92
N ARG A 71 -0.53 -9.34 16.32
CA ARG A 71 0.28 -9.09 15.13
C ARG A 71 1.68 -8.59 15.51
N THR A 72 1.98 -8.44 16.80
CA THR A 72 3.34 -8.24 17.32
C THR A 72 3.98 -9.58 17.67
N ARG A 73 5.31 -9.60 17.72
CA ARG A 73 6.08 -10.77 18.14
C ARG A 73 5.81 -11.16 19.60
N GLU A 74 5.67 -10.17 20.48
CA GLU A 74 5.35 -10.39 21.90
C GLU A 74 3.98 -11.03 22.04
N GLY A 75 2.96 -10.43 21.41
CA GLY A 75 1.61 -10.96 21.46
C GLY A 75 1.42 -12.27 20.72
N ALA A 76 2.33 -12.67 19.80
CA ALA A 76 2.35 -14.02 19.23
C ALA A 76 2.86 -15.05 20.25
N ARG A 77 3.97 -14.75 20.92
CA ARG A 77 4.56 -15.61 21.97
C ARG A 77 3.61 -15.81 23.16
N ALA A 78 2.88 -14.77 23.54
CA ALA A 78 1.92 -14.85 24.64
C ALA A 78 0.72 -15.78 24.38
N ARG A 79 0.48 -16.20 23.12
CA ARG A 79 -0.58 -17.18 22.79
C ARG A 79 -0.11 -18.62 22.87
N GLU A 80 1.21 -18.83 22.83
CA GLU A 80 1.86 -20.15 22.82
C GLU A 80 2.19 -20.64 24.24
N CYS A 81 1.98 -19.80 25.25
CA CYS A 81 2.11 -20.12 26.68
C CYS A 81 0.77 -20.43 27.33
#